data_AF-A0A933TQ35-F1
#
_entry.id   AF-A0A933TQ35-F1
#
_cell.length_a   1.000
_cell.length_b   1.000
_cell.length_c   1.000
_cell.angle_alpha   90.00
_cell.angle_beta   90.00
_cell.angle_gamma   90.00
#
_symmetry.space_group_name_H-M   'P 1'
#
loop_
_entity.id
_entity.type
_entity.pdbx_description
1 polymer ?
#
loop_
_entity_poly.entity_id
_entity_poly.type
_entity_poly.pdbx_seq_one_letter_code
_entity_poly.pdbx_strand_id
1 'polypeptide(L)'
;MSNIDRRKLKQTKSAEKRLVEISFKPARSRRLPKPFDRLGARAYLSDMIELGGEFRAVFVWRDGETVSRSSFYGHLLQSTDAGLLPLAILHYHPSHKGLHAVLNCEIERNYVGRQLPGAPEFSLKGADGLDPRSEADRKRLVCLFCERFGVMLGQDGGLFHAT
;
A
#
# COMPACT_ATOMS: atom_id res chain seq x y z
N MET A 1 -8.40 -13.92 17.99
CA MET A 1 -8.73 -13.69 16.56
C MET A 1 -7.49 -14.02 15.76
N SER A 2 -7.63 -14.95 14.82
CA SER A 2 -6.55 -15.82 14.32
C SER A 2 -5.62 -15.17 13.30
N ASN A 3 -4.38 -15.63 13.30
CA ASN A 3 -3.38 -15.46 12.24
C ASN A 3 -3.99 -15.62 10.85
N ILE A 4 -3.49 -14.86 9.87
CA ILE A 4 -3.67 -15.26 8.47
C ILE A 4 -2.67 -16.39 8.22
N ASP A 5 -3.19 -17.61 8.16
CA ASP A 5 -2.39 -18.77 7.78
C ASP A 5 -2.02 -18.74 6.29
N ARG A 6 -1.15 -19.67 5.85
CA ARG A 6 -0.71 -19.75 4.46
C ARG A 6 -1.84 -20.01 3.46
N ARG A 7 -2.91 -20.70 3.86
CA ARG A 7 -4.07 -20.97 2.99
C ARG A 7 -4.87 -19.69 2.77
N LYS A 8 -5.10 -18.93 3.84
CA LYS A 8 -5.81 -17.65 3.79
C LYS A 8 -5.00 -16.61 3.04
N LEU A 9 -3.66 -16.59 3.16
CA LEU A 9 -2.79 -15.77 2.30
C LEU A 9 -2.92 -16.11 0.81
N LYS A 10 -2.95 -17.40 0.46
CA LYS A 10 -3.15 -17.83 -0.93
C LYS A 10 -4.51 -17.36 -1.46
N GLN A 11 -5.56 -17.51 -0.66
CA GLN A 11 -6.91 -17.05 -1.01
C GLN A 11 -6.94 -15.52 -1.19
N THR A 12 -6.36 -14.76 -0.26
CA THR A 12 -6.23 -13.31 -0.37
C THR A 12 -5.50 -12.90 -1.64
N LYS A 13 -4.42 -13.61 -2.00
CA LYS A 13 -3.65 -13.32 -3.22
C LYS A 13 -4.49 -13.61 -4.48
N SER A 14 -5.21 -14.72 -4.51
CA SER A 14 -6.04 -15.12 -5.67
C SER A 14 -7.39 -14.40 -5.76
N ALA A 15 -7.85 -13.73 -4.69
CA ALA A 15 -9.10 -13.00 -4.71
C ALA A 15 -9.07 -11.91 -5.79
N GLU A 16 -10.21 -11.66 -6.42
CA GLU A 16 -10.30 -10.61 -7.42
C GLU A 16 -10.11 -9.23 -6.76
N LYS A 17 -9.14 -8.48 -7.25
CA LYS A 17 -8.80 -7.13 -6.79
C LYS A 17 -8.46 -6.29 -7.99
N ARG A 18 -9.01 -5.08 -8.10
CA ARG A 18 -8.83 -4.20 -9.24
C ARG A 18 -8.63 -2.76 -8.81
N LEU A 19 -7.61 -2.13 -9.37
CA LEU A 19 -7.31 -0.71 -9.21
C LEU A 19 -7.63 0.00 -10.53
N VAL A 20 -8.72 0.78 -10.53
CA VAL A 20 -9.21 1.47 -11.73
C VAL A 20 -8.47 2.79 -11.94
N GLU A 21 -8.36 3.60 -10.88
CA GLU A 21 -7.77 4.93 -10.92
C GLU A 21 -7.08 5.26 -9.59
N ILE A 22 -6.21 6.26 -9.62
CA ILE A 22 -5.56 6.79 -8.43
C ILE A 22 -5.21 8.27 -8.63
N SER A 23 -5.45 9.06 -7.59
CA SER A 23 -4.92 10.42 -7.47
C SER A 23 -4.33 10.62 -6.08
N PHE A 24 -3.42 11.58 -5.92
CA PHE A 24 -2.81 11.90 -4.63
C PHE A 24 -3.19 13.31 -4.18
N LYS A 25 -3.56 13.46 -2.91
CA LYS A 25 -3.95 14.74 -2.29
C LYS A 25 -3.18 14.96 -0.98
N PRO A 26 -2.89 16.21 -0.59
CA PRO A 26 -2.18 16.50 0.67
C PRO A 26 -2.91 15.95 1.91
N ALA A 27 -2.15 15.31 2.82
CA ALA A 27 -2.69 14.66 4.02
C ALA A 27 -3.26 15.60 5.08
N ARG A 28 -2.79 16.85 5.11
CA ARG A 28 -3.20 17.86 6.10
C ARG A 28 -4.70 18.19 6.10
N SER A 29 -5.45 17.81 5.04
CA SER A 29 -6.88 18.14 4.91
C SER A 29 -7.84 17.04 5.36
N ARG A 30 -7.36 15.86 5.81
CA ARG A 30 -8.24 14.68 6.00
C ARG A 30 -8.09 14.02 7.37
N ARG A 31 -9.23 13.77 8.04
CA ARG A 31 -9.33 12.78 9.11
C ARG A 31 -9.33 11.39 8.47
N LEU A 32 -8.17 10.74 8.46
CA LEU A 32 -8.07 9.37 7.98
C LEU A 32 -8.36 8.38 9.12
N PRO A 33 -8.87 7.18 8.80
CA PRO A 33 -8.99 6.13 9.79
C PRO A 33 -7.60 5.69 10.27
N LYS A 34 -7.54 5.16 11.49
CA LYS A 34 -6.36 4.44 11.95
C LYS A 34 -6.01 3.33 10.95
N PRO A 35 -4.72 3.11 10.64
CA PRO A 35 -3.53 3.70 11.28
C PRO A 35 -2.96 4.97 10.61
N PHE A 36 -3.73 5.65 9.75
CA PHE A 36 -3.27 6.80 8.96
C PHE A 36 -3.64 8.16 9.58
N ASP A 37 -4.30 8.15 10.73
CA ASP A 37 -4.77 9.31 11.48
C ASP A 37 -3.63 10.24 11.96
N ARG A 38 -2.38 9.79 11.87
CA ARG A 38 -1.17 10.53 12.31
C ARG A 38 -0.17 10.82 11.19
N LEU A 39 -0.63 10.91 9.94
CA LEU A 39 0.27 11.31 8.84
C LEU A 39 0.70 12.78 9.00
N GLY A 40 2.01 13.01 9.02
CA GLY A 40 2.62 14.32 9.28
C GLY A 40 2.63 15.26 8.08
N ALA A 41 3.37 16.36 8.24
CA ALA A 41 3.64 17.31 7.16
C ALA A 41 4.30 16.64 5.94
N ARG A 42 4.05 17.19 4.74
CA ARG A 42 4.60 16.70 3.45
C ARG A 42 4.22 15.27 3.06
N ALA A 43 3.18 14.72 3.69
CA ALA A 43 2.56 13.49 3.23
C ALA A 43 1.40 13.79 2.27
N TYR A 44 1.29 12.94 1.26
CA TYR A 44 0.21 12.91 0.27
C TYR A 44 -0.37 11.51 0.25
N LEU A 45 -1.67 11.40 0.08
CA LEU A 45 -2.38 10.12 0.08
C LEU A 45 -3.35 10.01 -1.09
N SER A 46 -3.60 8.77 -1.49
CA SER A 46 -4.81 8.44 -2.24
C SER A 46 -6.04 8.48 -1.35
N ASP A 47 -7.22 8.50 -1.96
CA ASP A 47 -8.45 8.08 -1.29
C ASP A 47 -8.31 6.63 -0.76
N MET A 48 -9.23 6.20 0.12
CA MET A 48 -9.36 4.78 0.47
C MET A 48 -9.99 4.07 -0.71
N ILE A 49 -9.17 3.40 -1.51
CA ILE A 49 -9.60 2.81 -2.79
C ILE A 49 -10.24 1.46 -2.53
N GLU A 50 -11.43 1.24 -3.09
CA GLU A 50 -12.06 -0.07 -3.10
C GLU A 50 -11.48 -0.93 -4.22
N LEU A 51 -10.91 -2.08 -3.85
CA LEU A 51 -10.33 -3.00 -4.83
C LEU A 51 -11.31 -4.11 -5.25
N GLY A 52 -12.41 -4.28 -4.53
CA GLY A 52 -13.35 -5.39 -4.69
C GLY A 52 -13.58 -6.14 -3.38
N GLY A 53 -14.83 -6.56 -3.16
CA GLY A 53 -15.24 -7.23 -1.92
C GLY A 53 -14.85 -6.42 -0.66
N GLU A 54 -14.13 -7.08 0.24
CA GLU A 54 -13.61 -6.51 1.49
C GLU A 54 -12.23 -5.83 1.35
N PHE A 55 -11.59 -5.93 0.18
CA PHE A 55 -10.23 -5.41 -0.02
C PHE A 55 -10.22 -3.92 -0.29
N ARG A 56 -9.29 -3.22 0.36
CA ARG A 56 -9.05 -1.79 0.19
C ARG A 56 -7.57 -1.52 -0.02
N ALA A 57 -7.24 -0.42 -0.69
CA ALA A 57 -5.88 0.09 -0.78
C ALA A 57 -5.80 1.57 -0.42
N VAL A 58 -4.68 1.94 0.19
CA VAL A 58 -4.27 3.33 0.39
C VAL A 58 -2.81 3.45 -0.01
N PHE A 59 -2.52 4.46 -0.82
CA PHE A 59 -1.16 4.82 -1.18
C PHE A 59 -0.78 6.11 -0.49
N VAL A 60 0.43 6.16 0.02
CA VAL A 60 0.99 7.34 0.69
C VAL A 60 2.36 7.59 0.11
N TRP A 61 2.66 8.84 -0.20
CA TRP A 61 4.04 9.24 -0.45
C TRP A 61 4.39 10.46 0.38
N ARG A 62 5.67 10.58 0.71
CA ARG A 62 6.19 11.68 1.50
C ARG A 62 7.25 12.40 0.70
N ASP A 63 7.08 13.71 0.61
CA ASP A 63 8.08 14.58 0.04
C ASP A 63 9.17 14.87 1.08
N GLY A 64 10.41 14.53 0.70
CA GLY A 64 11.59 14.79 1.50
C GLY A 64 12.32 16.02 0.98
N GLU A 65 13.13 16.66 1.84
CA GLU A 65 14.01 17.76 1.40
C GLU A 65 14.95 17.34 0.26
N THR A 66 15.23 16.04 0.17
CA THR A 66 16.02 15.38 -0.87
C THR A 66 15.29 14.13 -1.35
N VAL A 67 15.62 13.61 -2.55
CA VAL A 67 15.11 12.31 -3.05
C VAL A 67 15.31 11.22 -1.99
N SER A 68 16.49 11.20 -1.36
CA SER A 68 16.87 10.23 -0.34
C SER A 68 15.98 10.25 0.92
N ARG A 69 15.28 11.37 1.17
CA ARG A 69 14.34 11.52 2.28
C ARG A 69 12.89 11.34 1.87
N SER A 70 12.61 11.15 0.58
CA SER A 70 11.29 10.80 0.10
C SER A 70 10.98 9.32 0.38
N SER A 71 9.70 8.97 0.39
CA SER A 71 9.26 7.58 0.56
C SER A 71 7.90 7.35 -0.07
N PHE A 72 7.63 6.10 -0.40
CA PHE A 72 6.34 5.66 -0.92
C PHE A 72 5.89 4.41 -0.16
N TYR A 73 4.57 4.34 0.08
CA TYR A 73 3.90 3.26 0.78
C TYR A 73 2.64 2.87 0.03
N GLY A 74 2.45 1.59 -0.23
CA GLY A 74 1.19 1.03 -0.69
C GLY A 74 0.66 0.06 0.34
N HIS A 75 -0.52 0.32 0.90
CA HIS A 75 -1.16 -0.53 1.90
C HIS A 75 -2.24 -1.38 1.25
N LEU A 76 -2.17 -2.69 1.40
CA LEU A 76 -3.28 -3.60 1.14
C LEU A 76 -3.99 -3.90 2.47
N LEU A 77 -5.29 -3.62 2.50
CA LEU A 77 -6.12 -3.71 3.69
C LEU A 77 -7.32 -4.62 3.44
N GLN A 78 -7.82 -5.21 4.52
CA GLN A 78 -9.11 -5.90 4.57
C GLN A 78 -10.04 -5.12 5.50
N SER A 79 -11.24 -4.84 5.03
CA SER A 79 -12.31 -4.29 5.86
C SER A 79 -12.91 -5.40 6.70
N THR A 80 -13.06 -5.14 8.00
CA THR A 80 -13.68 -6.06 8.96
C THR A 80 -14.66 -5.27 9.83
N ASP A 81 -15.56 -5.95 10.52
CA ASP A 81 -16.49 -5.31 11.47
C ASP A 81 -15.76 -4.52 12.57
N ALA A 82 -14.54 -4.94 12.93
CA ALA A 82 -13.72 -4.29 13.93
C ALA A 82 -12.85 -3.14 13.38
N GLY A 83 -12.86 -2.91 12.06
CA GLY A 83 -12.08 -1.89 11.38
C GLY A 83 -11.15 -2.44 10.29
N LEU A 84 -10.12 -1.67 9.94
CA LEU A 84 -9.19 -2.01 8.87
C LEU A 84 -8.06 -2.90 9.37
N LEU A 85 -7.91 -4.07 8.78
CA LEU A 85 -6.79 -4.98 9.01
C LEU A 85 -5.76 -4.83 7.88
N PRO A 86 -4.53 -4.39 8.15
CA PRO A 86 -3.48 -4.42 7.14
C PRO A 86 -3.08 -5.86 6.84
N LEU A 87 -3.07 -6.20 5.56
CA LEU A 87 -2.67 -7.51 5.06
C LEU A 87 -1.21 -7.48 4.61
N ALA A 88 -0.83 -6.42 3.89
CA ALA A 88 0.51 -6.20 3.39
C ALA A 88 0.78 -4.71 3.20
N ILE A 89 2.04 -4.33 3.28
CA ILE A 89 2.48 -2.97 2.97
C ILE A 89 3.72 -3.05 2.09
N LEU A 90 3.69 -2.41 0.92
CA LEU A 90 4.86 -2.17 0.10
C LEU A 90 5.51 -0.86 0.55
N HIS A 91 6.77 -0.90 0.92
CA HIS A 91 7.58 0.26 1.27
C HIS A 91 8.62 0.49 0.19
N TYR A 92 8.84 1.75 -0.14
CA TYR A 92 9.95 2.16 -0.98
C TYR A 92 10.67 3.35 -0.37
N HIS A 93 11.97 3.17 -0.15
CA HIS A 93 12.89 4.18 0.38
C HIS A 93 14.11 4.28 -0.55
N PRO A 94 14.21 5.33 -1.39
CA PRO A 94 15.29 5.49 -2.35
C PRO A 94 16.70 5.43 -1.75
N SER A 95 16.85 5.77 -0.46
CA SER A 95 18.15 6.01 0.16
C SER A 95 18.88 4.83 0.76
N HIS A 96 18.18 3.80 1.26
CA HIS A 96 18.84 2.82 2.12
C HIS A 96 18.21 1.43 2.16
N LYS A 97 16.92 1.29 1.84
CA LYS A 97 16.23 -0.01 1.85
C LYS A 97 15.69 -0.44 0.50
N GLY A 98 15.57 0.47 -0.46
CA GLY A 98 14.92 0.18 -1.74
C GLY A 98 13.48 -0.28 -1.53
N LEU A 99 13.03 -1.22 -2.35
CA LEU A 99 11.69 -1.79 -2.30
C LEU A 99 11.63 -2.97 -1.33
N HIS A 100 10.68 -2.97 -0.41
CA HIS A 100 10.41 -4.12 0.46
C HIS A 100 8.92 -4.24 0.76
N ALA A 101 8.49 -5.42 1.18
CA ALA A 101 7.13 -5.67 1.63
C ALA A 101 7.11 -6.16 3.07
N VAL A 102 6.16 -5.65 3.85
CA VAL A 102 5.86 -6.10 5.22
C VAL A 102 4.52 -6.84 5.18
N LEU A 103 4.47 -8.07 5.70
CA LEU A 103 3.30 -8.95 5.57
C LEU A 103 2.70 -9.30 6.92
N ASN A 104 1.37 -9.24 7.04
CA ASN A 104 0.65 -9.68 8.22
C ASN A 104 0.47 -11.20 8.22
N CYS A 105 1.56 -11.92 8.40
CA CYS A 105 1.57 -13.37 8.44
C CYS A 105 2.54 -13.90 9.49
N GLU A 106 2.35 -15.16 9.86
CA GLU A 106 3.28 -15.91 10.72
C GLU A 106 3.52 -15.25 12.11
N ILE A 107 2.58 -14.42 12.60
CA ILE A 107 2.62 -13.76 13.92
C ILE A 107 1.22 -13.68 14.56
N GLU A 108 1.13 -13.94 15.88
CA GLU A 108 -0.10 -13.91 16.71
C GLU A 108 -0.64 -12.52 17.10
N ARG A 109 -0.19 -11.47 16.43
CA ARG A 109 -0.55 -10.08 16.78
C ARG A 109 -1.81 -9.64 16.04
N ASN A 110 -2.74 -9.02 16.77
CA ASN A 110 -3.87 -8.33 16.16
C ASN A 110 -3.45 -6.93 15.68
N TYR A 111 -3.49 -6.73 14.36
CA TYR A 111 -3.13 -5.46 13.71
C TYR A 111 -4.34 -4.62 13.25
N VAL A 112 -5.57 -4.97 13.64
CA VAL A 112 -6.74 -4.13 13.34
C VAL A 112 -6.52 -2.71 13.85
N GLY A 113 -6.64 -1.72 12.96
CA GLY A 113 -6.41 -0.31 13.25
C GLY A 113 -4.96 0.04 13.60
N ARG A 114 -3.98 -0.79 13.24
CA ARG A 114 -2.55 -0.58 13.52
C ARG A 114 -1.72 -0.71 12.23
N GLN A 115 -0.47 -0.23 12.25
CA GLN A 115 0.54 -0.63 11.26
C GLN A 115 1.01 -2.07 11.53
N LEU A 116 2.05 -2.55 10.84
CA LEU A 116 2.62 -3.90 11.02
C LEU A 116 3.98 -3.91 11.77
N PRO A 117 4.10 -3.39 13.01
CA PRO A 117 5.37 -3.40 13.73
C PRO A 117 5.81 -4.82 14.09
N GLY A 118 7.06 -5.16 13.72
CA GLY A 118 7.66 -6.46 13.98
C GLY A 118 7.12 -7.60 13.11
N ALA A 119 6.34 -7.28 12.07
CA ALA A 119 5.94 -8.24 11.05
C ALA A 119 7.10 -8.58 10.09
N PRO A 120 7.08 -9.76 9.45
CA PRO A 120 8.14 -10.16 8.53
C PRO A 120 8.29 -9.16 7.37
N GLU A 121 9.53 -8.81 7.06
CA GLU A 121 9.92 -7.88 6.00
C GLU A 121 10.69 -8.65 4.90
N PHE A 122 10.35 -8.39 3.64
CA PHE A 122 10.94 -9.05 2.47
C PHE A 122 11.46 -8.03 1.47
N SER A 123 12.74 -8.11 1.12
CA SER A 123 13.33 -7.27 0.08
C SER A 123 12.84 -7.65 -1.31
N LEU A 124 12.53 -6.65 -2.14
CA LEU A 124 12.04 -6.81 -3.49
C LEU A 124 12.93 -6.04 -4.48
N LYS A 125 12.93 -6.48 -5.74
CA LYS A 125 13.63 -5.79 -6.84
C LYS A 125 12.65 -5.02 -7.73
N GLY A 126 13.19 -4.11 -8.55
CA GLY A 126 12.45 -3.48 -9.66
C GLY A 126 12.01 -2.05 -9.45
N ALA A 127 12.50 -1.37 -8.41
CA ALA A 127 12.24 0.05 -8.13
C ALA A 127 13.53 0.89 -8.05
N ASP A 128 14.65 0.38 -8.58
CA ASP A 128 15.91 1.11 -8.52
C ASP A 128 15.81 2.40 -9.35
N GLY A 129 16.26 3.52 -8.76
CA GLY A 129 16.26 4.83 -9.41
C GLY A 129 14.91 5.57 -9.49
N LEU A 130 13.82 5.02 -8.96
CA LEU A 130 12.52 5.71 -8.94
C LEU A 130 12.52 6.87 -7.93
N ASP A 131 11.94 8.01 -8.32
CA ASP A 131 11.75 9.17 -7.44
C ASP A 131 10.26 9.36 -7.08
N PRO A 132 9.84 9.12 -5.81
CA PRO A 132 8.47 9.37 -5.36
C PRO A 132 7.94 10.78 -5.62
N ARG A 133 8.79 11.78 -5.90
CA ARG A 133 8.39 13.14 -6.26
C ARG A 133 7.96 13.25 -7.73
N SER A 134 8.44 12.35 -8.59
CA SER A 134 7.99 12.20 -9.98
C SER A 134 6.64 11.49 -10.01
N GLU A 135 5.68 12.06 -10.73
CA GLU A 135 4.36 11.44 -10.88
C GLU A 135 4.41 10.12 -11.66
N ALA A 136 5.23 10.07 -12.71
CA ALA A 136 5.42 8.87 -13.51
C ALA A 136 6.00 7.73 -12.65
N ASP A 137 6.95 8.04 -11.77
CA ASP A 137 7.58 7.06 -10.88
C ASP A 137 6.62 6.59 -9.78
N ARG A 138 5.77 7.49 -9.26
CA ARG A 138 4.67 7.08 -8.36
C ARG A 138 3.74 6.10 -9.05
N LYS A 139 3.36 6.35 -10.32
CA LYS A 139 2.54 5.40 -11.11
C LYS A 139 3.27 4.07 -11.26
N ARG A 140 4.58 4.07 -11.51
CA ARG A 140 5.38 2.84 -11.57
C ARG A 140 5.40 2.08 -10.24
N LEU A 141 5.53 2.78 -9.12
CA LEU A 141 5.47 2.20 -7.76
C LEU A 141 4.08 1.60 -7.45
N VAL A 142 3.00 2.23 -7.91
CA VAL A 142 1.63 1.69 -7.85
C VAL A 142 1.52 0.42 -8.69
N CYS A 143 2.06 0.39 -9.91
CA CYS A 143 2.07 -0.81 -10.74
C CYS A 143 2.84 -1.96 -10.06
N LEU A 144 3.98 -1.67 -9.44
CA LEU A 144 4.73 -2.67 -8.67
C LEU A 144 3.90 -3.20 -7.50
N PHE A 145 3.22 -2.35 -6.74
CA PHE A 145 2.29 -2.79 -5.69
C PHE A 145 1.23 -3.77 -6.25
N CYS A 146 0.62 -3.41 -7.38
CA CYS A 146 -0.43 -4.19 -7.98
C CYS A 146 0.08 -5.57 -8.45
N GLU A 147 1.22 -5.60 -9.13
CA GLU A 147 1.89 -6.83 -9.56
C GLU A 147 2.22 -7.75 -8.36
N ARG A 148 2.81 -7.19 -7.30
CA ARG A 148 3.26 -7.98 -6.15
C ARG A 148 2.11 -8.58 -5.34
N PHE A 149 0.98 -7.89 -5.27
CA PHE A 149 -0.16 -8.30 -4.44
C PHE A 149 -1.37 -8.82 -5.22
N GLY A 150 -1.21 -9.05 -6.53
CA GLY A 150 -2.27 -9.63 -7.37
C GLY A 150 -3.48 -8.71 -7.47
N VAL A 151 -3.24 -7.41 -7.68
CA VAL A 151 -4.26 -6.42 -8.00
C VAL A 151 -4.18 -6.14 -9.50
N MET A 152 -5.29 -6.28 -10.21
CA MET A 152 -5.39 -5.96 -11.62
C MET A 152 -5.45 -4.45 -11.83
N LEU A 153 -4.89 -3.95 -12.92
CA LEU A 153 -4.93 -2.52 -13.28
C LEU A 153 -5.99 -2.25 -14.33
N GLY A 154 -6.66 -1.11 -14.22
CA GLY A 154 -7.61 -0.62 -15.21
C GLY A 154 -8.98 -1.30 -15.14
N GLN A 155 -9.83 -0.92 -16.08
CA GLN A 155 -11.14 -1.53 -16.29
C GLN A 155 -11.00 -2.98 -16.76
N ASP A 156 -12.06 -3.78 -16.64
CA ASP A 156 -12.05 -5.12 -17.22
C ASP A 156 -11.89 -5.02 -18.74
N GLY A 157 -10.79 -5.55 -19.28
CA GLY A 157 -10.40 -5.37 -20.69
C GLY A 157 -9.91 -3.96 -21.10
N GLY A 158 -9.67 -3.03 -20.16
CA GLY A 158 -9.32 -1.63 -20.47
C GLY A 158 -7.99 -1.14 -19.89
N LEU A 159 -7.46 -0.04 -20.44
CA LEU A 159 -6.21 0.63 -20.00
C LEU A 159 -6.40 1.41 -18.69
N PHE A 160 -5.36 1.42 -17.86
CA PHE A 160 -5.30 2.22 -16.64
C PHE A 160 -5.04 3.69 -16.98
N HIS A 161 -6.00 4.56 -16.70
CA HIS A 161 -5.86 6.01 -16.86
C HIS A 161 -5.55 6.65 -15.50
N ALA A 162 -4.28 7.02 -15.32
CA ALA A 162 -3.89 7.85 -14.19
C ALA A 162 -3.87 9.31 -14.65
N THR A 163 -4.94 10.04 -14.37
CA THR A 163 -5.03 11.49 -14.58
C THR A 163 -4.30 12.26 -13.49
#